data_AF-A0A5B6UK17-F1
#
_entry.id   AF-A0A5B6UK17-F1
#
_cell.length_a   1.000
_cell.length_b   1.000
_cell.length_c   1.000
_cell.angle_alpha   90.00
_cell.angle_beta   90.00
_cell.angle_gamma   90.00
#
_symmetry.space_group_name_H-M   'P 1'
#
loop_
_entity.id
_entity.type
_entity.pdbx_description
1 polymer ?
#
loop_
_entity_poly.entity_id
_entity_poly.type
_entity_poly.pdbx_seq_one_letter_code
_entity_poly.pdbx_strand_id
1 'polypeptide(L)'
;MFDLSSPILFPEPQEIKQVAGEGILTCLQDAIDCLAQKQDVQQITEQWSFIPRVVKELAIFDGSNHGSLTKEDLLREAKVCKQIYEDELSRINSGSLRRKRPKTDGGEEGNKGETKAIFASGYDSDETIKMTEEEIELAYKNFNSGTL
;
A
#
# COMPACT_ATOMS: atom_id res chain seq x y z
N MET A 1 -7.09 33.10 -10.53
CA MET A 1 -5.70 32.95 -10.04
C MET A 1 -5.75 31.88 -8.98
N PHE A 2 -5.32 30.66 -9.29
CA PHE A 2 -5.22 29.60 -8.29
C PHE A 2 -3.94 29.87 -7.50
N ASP A 3 -4.07 29.98 -6.19
CA ASP A 3 -2.94 30.19 -5.29
C ASP A 3 -2.10 28.92 -5.24
N LEU A 4 -0.99 28.93 -5.99
CA LEU A 4 -0.01 27.84 -6.03
C LEU A 4 0.84 27.78 -4.74
N SER A 5 0.60 28.66 -3.76
CA SER A 5 1.32 28.69 -2.47
C SER A 5 0.73 27.75 -1.42
N SER A 6 -0.41 27.10 -1.71
CA SER A 6 -0.95 26.08 -0.81
C SER A 6 -0.11 24.81 -0.92
N PRO A 7 0.60 24.38 0.13
CA PRO A 7 1.36 23.15 0.09
C PRO A 7 0.42 21.98 -0.22
N ILE A 8 0.83 21.10 -1.14
CA ILE A 8 0.13 19.83 -1.38
C ILE A 8 0.25 19.02 -0.08
N LEU A 9 -0.83 19.01 0.70
CA LEU A 9 -0.91 18.27 1.94
C LEU A 9 -1.04 16.78 1.60
N PHE A 10 0.08 16.06 1.64
CA PHE A 10 0.03 14.61 1.61
C PHE A 10 -0.49 14.12 2.97
N PRO A 11 -1.47 13.20 3.00
CA PRO A 11 -1.94 12.63 4.24
C PRO A 11 -0.78 11.93 4.96
N GLU A 12 -0.80 12.00 6.28
CA GLU A 12 0.21 11.33 7.08
C GLU A 12 0.17 9.81 6.82
N PRO A 13 1.31 9.10 6.84
CA PRO A 13 1.34 7.67 6.56
C PRO A 13 0.39 6.84 7.45
N GLN A 14 0.08 7.33 8.65
CA GLN A 14 -0.88 6.72 9.56
C GLN A 14 -2.33 6.88 9.06
N GLU A 15 -2.69 8.06 8.54
CA GLU A 15 -4.01 8.34 7.98
C GLU A 15 -4.24 7.48 6.73
N ILE A 16 -3.22 7.34 5.87
CA ILE A 16 -3.29 6.46 4.69
C ILE A 16 -3.57 5.01 5.11
N LYS A 17 -2.88 4.50 6.14
CA LYS A 17 -3.08 3.14 6.65
C LYS A 17 -4.48 2.96 7.24
N GLN A 18 -4.98 3.96 7.94
CA GLN A 18 -6.33 3.93 8.51
C GLN A 18 -7.37 3.83 7.38
N VAL A 19 -7.32 4.73 6.40
CA VAL A 19 -8.25 4.75 5.26
C VAL A 19 -8.18 3.45 4.47
N ALA A 20 -6.97 2.94 4.20
CA ALA A 20 -6.80 1.65 3.53
C ALA A 20 -7.41 0.49 4.34
N GLY A 21 -7.24 0.49 5.67
CA GLY A 21 -7.82 -0.51 6.56
C GLY A 21 -9.35 -0.48 6.58
N GLU A 22 -9.94 0.71 6.69
CA GLU A 22 -11.40 0.91 6.63
C GLU A 22 -11.98 0.45 5.28
N GLY A 23 -11.26 0.73 4.17
CA GLY A 23 -11.61 0.23 2.85
C GLY A 23 -11.63 -1.30 2.79
N ILE A 24 -10.61 -1.97 3.33
CA ILE A 24 -10.56 -3.44 3.39
C ILE A 24 -11.73 -4.01 4.22
N LEU A 25 -12.06 -3.39 5.36
CA LEU A 25 -13.18 -3.81 6.20
C LEU A 25 -14.53 -3.69 5.48
N THR A 26 -14.70 -2.64 4.68
CA THR A 26 -15.89 -2.45 3.85
C THR A 26 -16.01 -3.57 2.81
N CYS A 27 -14.93 -3.84 2.06
CA CYS A 27 -14.92 -4.94 1.09
C CYS A 27 -15.16 -6.31 1.74
N LEU A 28 -14.64 -6.55 2.95
CA LEU A 28 -14.91 -7.78 3.70
C LEU A 28 -16.37 -7.89 4.12
N GLN A 29 -17.01 -6.79 4.52
CA GLN A 29 -18.43 -6.78 4.84
C GLN A 29 -19.28 -7.12 3.61
N ASP A 30 -18.98 -6.52 2.45
CA ASP A 30 -19.67 -6.83 1.19
C ASP A 30 -19.54 -8.32 0.82
N ALA A 31 -18.34 -8.89 0.99
CA ALA A 31 -18.10 -10.33 0.76
C ALA A 31 -18.87 -11.22 1.75
N ILE A 32 -18.92 -10.84 3.03
CA ILE A 32 -19.72 -11.55 4.04
C ILE A 32 -21.20 -11.52 3.70
N ASP A 33 -21.73 -10.37 3.28
CA ASP A 33 -23.14 -10.21 2.93
C ASP A 33 -23.50 -11.01 1.68
N CYS A 34 -22.59 -11.06 0.69
CA CYS A 34 -22.69 -11.91 -0.49
C CYS A 34 -22.75 -13.41 -0.11
N LEU A 35 -21.80 -13.87 0.72
CA LEU A 35 -21.76 -15.26 1.20
C LEU A 35 -22.99 -15.62 2.04
N ALA A 36 -23.47 -14.72 2.88
CA ALA A 36 -24.68 -14.91 3.68
C ALA A 36 -25.93 -15.07 2.80
N GLN A 37 -25.97 -14.38 1.65
CA GLN A 37 -27.01 -14.53 0.62
C GLN A 37 -26.78 -15.73 -0.31
N LYS A 38 -25.76 -16.55 -0.05
CA LYS A 38 -25.33 -17.71 -0.88
C LYS A 38 -24.98 -17.33 -2.32
N GLN A 39 -24.64 -16.06 -2.55
CA GLN A 39 -24.13 -15.59 -3.82
C GLN A 39 -22.62 -15.88 -3.93
N ASP A 40 -22.10 -15.75 -5.14
CA ASP A 40 -20.67 -15.97 -5.42
C ASP A 40 -19.91 -14.67 -5.21
N VAL A 41 -18.86 -14.72 -4.37
CA VAL A 41 -18.00 -13.56 -4.09
C VAL A 41 -17.38 -13.01 -5.37
N GLN A 42 -17.11 -13.85 -6.37
CA GLN A 42 -16.56 -13.39 -7.63
C GLN A 42 -17.45 -12.33 -8.30
N GLN A 43 -18.78 -12.50 -8.25
CA GLN A 43 -19.74 -11.60 -8.90
C GLN A 43 -19.65 -10.16 -8.40
N ILE A 44 -19.45 -9.96 -7.09
CA ILE A 44 -19.32 -8.61 -6.53
C ILE A 44 -17.93 -8.01 -6.81
N THR A 45 -16.89 -8.84 -6.85
CA THR A 45 -15.51 -8.36 -7.04
C THR A 45 -15.22 -7.94 -8.48
N GLU A 46 -15.95 -8.45 -9.47
CA GLU A 46 -15.80 -8.08 -10.89
C GLU A 46 -16.08 -6.59 -11.17
N GLN A 47 -16.87 -5.94 -10.32
CA GLN A 47 -17.22 -4.52 -10.45
C GLN A 47 -16.19 -3.60 -9.76
N TRP A 48 -15.20 -4.16 -9.06
CA TRP A 48 -14.26 -3.37 -8.28
C TRP A 48 -12.99 -3.04 -9.09
N SER A 49 -12.52 -1.80 -8.98
CA SER A 49 -11.24 -1.38 -9.56
C SER A 49 -10.03 -1.95 -8.82
N PHE A 50 -10.21 -2.30 -7.54
CA PHE A 50 -9.19 -2.90 -6.69
C PHE A 50 -9.84 -3.92 -5.75
N ILE A 51 -9.25 -5.11 -5.67
CA ILE A 51 -9.72 -6.18 -4.80
C ILE A 51 -8.67 -6.41 -3.71
N PRO A 52 -9.00 -6.19 -2.42
CA PRO A 52 -8.12 -6.55 -1.32
C PRO A 52 -7.72 -8.02 -1.38
N ARG A 53 -6.45 -8.32 -1.07
CA ARG A 53 -5.92 -9.70 -1.15
C ARG A 53 -6.80 -10.70 -0.39
N VAL A 54 -7.23 -10.36 0.83
CA VAL A 54 -8.09 -11.23 1.65
C VAL A 54 -9.40 -11.59 0.93
N VAL A 55 -10.03 -10.64 0.24
CA VAL A 55 -11.26 -10.88 -0.53
C VAL A 55 -10.97 -11.69 -1.79
N LYS A 56 -9.82 -11.46 -2.43
CA LYS A 56 -9.38 -12.26 -3.58
C LYS A 56 -9.21 -13.73 -3.21
N GLU A 57 -8.59 -14.03 -2.06
CA GLU A 57 -8.46 -15.41 -1.59
C GLU A 57 -9.84 -16.03 -1.29
N LEU A 58 -10.76 -15.27 -0.66
CA LEU A 58 -12.14 -15.73 -0.43
C LEU A 58 -12.85 -16.12 -1.73
N ALA A 59 -12.72 -15.30 -2.80
CA ALA A 59 -13.31 -15.60 -4.10
C ALA A 59 -12.71 -16.87 -4.73
N ILE A 60 -11.40 -17.09 -4.58
CA ILE A 60 -10.74 -18.31 -5.07
C ILE A 60 -11.29 -19.54 -4.33
N PHE A 61 -11.48 -19.47 -3.01
CA PHE A 61 -12.06 -20.56 -2.24
C PHE A 61 -13.55 -20.80 -2.55
N ASP A 62 -14.33 -19.75 -2.83
CA ASP A 62 -15.76 -19.89 -3.21
C ASP A 62 -15.93 -20.55 -4.58
N GLY A 63 -15.03 -20.26 -5.54
CA GLY A 63 -15.07 -20.82 -6.91
C GLY A 63 -14.32 -22.14 -7.08
N SER A 64 -13.48 -22.55 -6.12
CA SER A 64 -12.68 -23.77 -6.21
C SER A 64 -13.52 -25.01 -5.88
N ASN A 65 -13.89 -25.78 -6.91
CA ASN A 65 -14.51 -27.11 -6.78
C ASN A 65 -13.60 -28.17 -6.14
N HIS A 66 -12.36 -27.83 -5.77
CA HIS A 66 -11.31 -28.77 -5.40
C HIS A 66 -10.88 -28.72 -3.93
N GLY A 67 -11.58 -27.98 -3.03
CA GLY A 67 -11.12 -27.83 -1.64
C GLY A 67 -12.16 -27.54 -0.55
N SER A 68 -12.62 -28.60 0.11
CA SER A 68 -13.14 -28.78 1.49
C SER A 68 -14.08 -27.80 2.22
N LEU A 69 -14.12 -26.50 1.95
CA LEU A 69 -14.95 -25.57 2.72
C LEU A 69 -16.35 -25.43 2.11
N THR A 70 -17.37 -25.62 2.93
CA THR A 70 -18.74 -25.24 2.58
C THR A 70 -18.88 -23.72 2.54
N LYS A 71 -19.93 -23.17 1.90
CA LYS A 71 -20.22 -21.73 1.94
C LYS A 71 -20.35 -21.23 3.38
N GLU A 72 -20.90 -22.05 4.27
CA GLU A 72 -21.04 -21.75 5.69
C GLU A 72 -19.69 -21.68 6.41
N ASP A 73 -18.75 -22.57 6.08
CA ASP A 73 -17.39 -22.51 6.59
C ASP A 73 -16.65 -21.27 6.07
N LEU A 74 -16.83 -20.95 4.78
CA LEU A 74 -16.19 -19.80 4.16
C LEU A 74 -16.73 -18.48 4.75
N LEU A 75 -18.04 -18.41 5.00
CA LEU A 75 -18.67 -17.30 5.71
C LEU A 75 -18.11 -17.13 7.13
N ARG A 76 -17.86 -18.23 7.84
CA ARG A 76 -17.23 -18.19 9.17
C ARG A 76 -15.81 -17.66 9.07
N GLU A 77 -15.03 -18.12 8.11
CA GLU A 77 -13.65 -17.65 7.90
C GLU A 77 -13.59 -16.17 7.51
N ALA A 78 -14.50 -15.71 6.64
CA ALA A 78 -14.61 -14.30 6.27
C ALA A 78 -14.90 -13.40 7.49
N LYS A 79 -15.77 -13.85 8.41
CA LYS A 79 -16.03 -13.15 9.68
C LYS A 79 -14.80 -13.11 10.60
N VAL A 80 -14.06 -14.20 10.69
CA VAL A 80 -12.80 -14.24 11.47
C VAL A 80 -11.78 -13.28 10.86
N CYS A 81 -11.62 -13.28 9.54
CA CYS A 81 -10.75 -12.33 8.84
C CYS A 81 -11.13 -10.89 9.17
N LYS A 82 -12.42 -10.54 9.06
CA LYS A 82 -12.92 -9.20 9.42
C LYS A 82 -12.55 -8.80 10.84
N GLN A 83 -12.76 -9.68 11.83
CA GLN A 83 -12.40 -9.41 13.22
C GLN A 83 -10.90 -9.11 13.40
N ILE A 84 -10.03 -9.88 12.74
CA ILE A 84 -8.57 -9.65 12.80
C ILE A 84 -8.21 -8.25 12.29
N TYR A 85 -8.81 -7.83 11.18
CA TYR A 85 -8.57 -6.49 10.63
C TYR A 85 -9.14 -5.38 11.50
N GLU A 86 -10.32 -5.57 12.11
CA GLU A 86 -10.90 -4.61 13.08
C GLU A 86 -9.97 -4.42 14.28
N ASP A 87 -9.46 -5.53 14.82
CA ASP A 87 -8.55 -5.52 15.96
C ASP A 87 -7.22 -4.83 15.62
N GLU A 88 -6.64 -5.08 14.44
CA GLU A 88 -5.41 -4.41 13.98
C GLU A 88 -5.64 -2.91 13.75
N LEU A 89 -6.77 -2.53 13.13
CA LEU A 89 -7.10 -1.13 12.88
C LEU A 89 -7.31 -0.37 14.20
N SER A 90 -7.97 -0.98 15.18
CA SER A 90 -8.12 -0.41 16.52
C SER A 90 -6.77 -0.22 17.24
N ARG A 91 -5.80 -1.12 17.03
CA ARG A 91 -4.43 -0.98 17.56
C ARG A 91 -3.70 0.21 16.95
N ILE A 92 -3.88 0.45 15.66
CA ILE A 92 -3.30 1.60 14.95
C ILE A 92 -3.91 2.90 15.50
N ASN A 93 -5.24 2.96 15.65
CA ASN A 93 -5.95 4.16 16.11
C ASN A 93 -5.65 4.50 17.58
N SER A 94 -5.44 3.50 18.43
CA SER A 94 -5.10 3.72 19.85
C SER A 94 -3.63 4.13 20.08
N GLY A 95 -2.81 4.25 19.04
CA GLY A 95 -1.37 4.55 19.16
C GLY A 95 -0.56 3.46 19.87
N SER A 96 -1.17 2.31 20.17
CA SER A 96 -0.58 1.20 20.92
C SER A 96 0.24 0.28 20.00
N LEU A 97 1.12 0.85 19.19
CA LEU A 97 2.01 0.10 18.29
C LEU A 97 3.18 -0.60 19.02
N ARG A 98 3.18 -0.68 20.35
CA ARG A 98 4.20 -1.43 21.10
C ARG A 98 3.95 -2.94 20.95
N ARG A 99 4.36 -3.50 19.81
CA ARG A 99 4.58 -4.95 19.66
C ARG A 99 5.62 -5.38 20.70
N LYS A 100 5.17 -6.00 21.79
CA LYS A 100 6.01 -6.97 22.50
C LYS A 100 6.20 -8.14 21.54
N ARG A 101 7.33 -8.17 20.85
CA ARG A 101 7.80 -9.39 20.18
C ARG A 101 7.92 -10.47 21.26
N PRO A 102 7.49 -11.72 21.03
CA PRO A 102 7.86 -12.82 21.89
C PRO A 102 9.39 -12.86 21.98
N LYS A 103 9.93 -12.85 23.20
CA LYS A 103 11.36 -13.10 23.41
C LYS A 103 11.60 -14.56 23.09
N THR A 104 12.15 -14.84 21.92
CA THR A 104 12.87 -16.10 21.72
C THR A 104 14.22 -15.92 22.38
N ASP A 105 14.42 -16.68 23.46
CA ASP A 105 15.71 -16.87 24.12
C ASP A 105 16.68 -17.53 23.13
N GLY A 106 17.80 -16.87 22.89
CA GLY A 106 18.79 -17.25 21.87
C GLY A 106 19.83 -16.17 21.77
N GLY A 107 21.02 -16.47 22.29
CA GLY A 107 22.05 -15.50 22.66
C GLY A 107 22.88 -14.90 21.54
N GLU A 108 23.74 -14.00 22.03
CA GLU A 108 25.04 -13.59 21.51
C GLU A 108 25.15 -12.35 20.60
N GLU A 109 26.23 -11.65 20.90
CA GLU A 109 26.67 -10.31 20.56
C GLU A 109 27.01 -10.16 19.08
N GLY A 110 26.92 -8.94 18.54
CA GLY A 110 27.37 -8.71 17.16
C GLY A 110 27.21 -7.30 16.61
N ASN A 111 28.06 -6.41 17.09
CA ASN A 111 28.73 -5.35 16.33
C ASN A 111 27.93 -4.16 15.74
N LYS A 112 28.38 -2.97 16.14
CA LYS A 112 28.06 -1.66 15.53
C LYS A 112 28.54 -1.64 14.08
N GLY A 113 27.60 -1.56 13.14
CA GLY A 113 27.85 -1.23 11.74
C GLY A 113 27.16 0.07 11.38
N GLU A 114 27.79 1.19 11.72
CA GLU A 114 27.39 2.53 11.29
C GLU A 114 27.59 2.63 9.79
N THR A 115 26.55 2.30 9.02
CA THR A 115 26.58 2.45 7.57
C THR A 115 26.33 3.92 7.28
N LYS A 116 27.42 4.69 7.20
CA LYS A 116 27.41 6.07 6.70
C LYS A 116 26.88 6.03 5.27
N ALA A 117 25.57 6.19 5.12
CA ALA A 117 24.97 6.53 3.85
C ALA A 117 25.63 7.84 3.41
N ILE A 118 26.48 7.78 2.40
CA ILE A 118 26.84 8.94 1.61
C ILE A 118 25.54 9.33 0.93
N PHE A 119 24.74 10.14 1.61
CA PHE A 119 23.70 10.90 0.96
C PHE A 119 24.43 11.69 -0.12
N ALA A 120 24.25 11.27 -1.37
CA ALA A 120 24.55 12.09 -2.52
C ALA A 120 23.88 13.44 -2.23
N SER A 121 24.72 14.46 -2.09
CA SER A 121 24.36 15.86 -1.94
C SER A 121 23.06 16.14 -2.66
N GLY A 122 22.07 16.64 -1.92
CA GLY A 122 20.71 16.87 -2.39
C GLY A 122 20.70 17.50 -3.78
N TYR A 123 20.13 16.78 -4.74
CA TYR A 123 19.66 17.39 -5.96
C TYR A 123 18.39 18.15 -5.58
N ASP A 124 18.54 19.45 -5.35
CA ASP A 124 17.42 20.35 -5.16
C ASP A 124 16.63 20.44 -6.48
N SER A 125 15.51 19.72 -6.55
CA SER A 125 14.71 19.56 -7.76
C SER A 125 13.95 20.84 -8.14
N ASP A 126 13.97 21.88 -7.30
CA ASP A 126 13.31 23.16 -7.56
C ASP A 126 14.25 24.17 -8.25
N GLU A 127 15.54 23.86 -8.41
CA GLU A 127 16.48 24.77 -9.05
C GLU A 127 16.34 24.72 -10.58
N THR A 128 15.60 25.68 -11.14
CA THR A 128 15.51 25.90 -12.59
C THR A 128 16.76 26.61 -13.09
N ILE A 129 17.63 25.89 -13.78
CA ILE A 129 18.80 26.47 -14.44
C ILE A 129 18.31 27.27 -15.67
N LYS A 130 18.49 28.60 -15.65
CA LYS A 130 18.22 29.45 -16.81
C LYS A 130 19.39 29.36 -17.79
N MET A 131 19.13 28.83 -18.97
CA MET A 131 20.08 28.79 -20.08
C MET A 131 19.84 30.00 -20.98
N THR A 132 20.92 30.66 -21.41
CA THR A 132 20.82 31.78 -22.35
C THR A 132 20.71 31.27 -23.78
N GLU A 133 20.19 32.11 -24.70
CA GLU A 133 19.97 31.72 -26.09
C GLU A 133 21.27 31.29 -26.77
N GLU A 134 22.39 31.93 -26.41
CA GLU A 134 23.72 31.64 -26.95
C GLU A 134 24.21 30.23 -26.54
N GLU A 135 23.90 29.79 -25.32
CA GLU A 135 24.25 28.47 -24.80
C GLU A 135 23.43 27.36 -25.48
N ILE A 136 22.15 27.64 -25.77
CA ILE A 136 21.28 26.74 -26.53
C ILE A 136 21.82 26.57 -27.96
N GLU A 137 22.22 27.67 -28.61
CA GLU A 137 22.75 27.64 -29.99
C GLU A 137 24.08 26.86 -30.07
N LEU A 138 24.95 27.01 -29.07
CA LEU A 138 26.20 26.26 -28.94
C LEU A 138 25.96 24.75 -28.76
N ALA A 139 25.01 24.36 -27.91
CA ALA A 139 24.65 22.97 -27.72
C ALA A 139 24.09 22.34 -29.02
N TYR A 140 23.25 23.08 -29.74
CA TYR A 140 22.71 22.64 -31.03
C TYR A 140 23.79 22.49 -32.10
N LYS A 141 24.73 23.42 -32.21
CA LYS A 141 25.87 23.31 -33.14
C LYS A 141 26.76 22.12 -32.80
N ASN A 142 26.99 21.86 -31.52
CA ASN A 142 27.78 20.72 -31.07
C ASN A 142 27.07 19.38 -31.33
N PHE A 143 25.74 19.32 -31.22
CA PHE A 143 24.94 18.16 -31.62
C PHE A 143 24.97 17.92 -33.13
N ASN A 144 24.90 18.99 -33.93
CA ASN A 144 24.96 18.89 -35.39
C ASN A 144 26.38 18.66 -35.95
N SER A 145 27.42 18.91 -35.16
CA SER A 145 28.82 18.69 -35.56
C SER A 145 29.35 17.31 -35.12
N GLY A 146 28.47 16.43 -34.61
CA GLY A 146 28.71 15.01 -34.41
C GLY A 146 29.00 14.30 -35.73
N THR A 147 30.23 14.46 -36.20
CA THR A 147 30.85 13.66 -37.26
C THR A 147 30.98 12.23 -36.71
N LEU A 148 30.46 11.24 -37.46
CA LEU A 148 30.75 9.82 -37.29
C LEU A 148 32.27 9.55 -37.26
#